data_AF-A0A8R2FAZ1-F1
#
_entry.id   AF-A0A8R2FAZ1-F1
#
_cell.length_a   1.000
_cell.length_b   1.000
_cell.length_c   1.000
_cell.angle_alpha   90.00
_cell.angle_beta   90.00
_cell.angle_gamma   90.00
#
_symmetry.space_group_name_H-M   'P 1'
#
loop_
_entity.id
_entity.type
_entity.pdbx_description
1 polymer ?
#
loop_
_entity_poly.entity_id
_entity_poly.type
_entity_poly.pdbx_seq_one_letter_code
_entity_poly.pdbx_strand_id
1 'polypeptide(L)'
;MPYFQVNRKLLLMKIHYFLGIGGYAPFSPFLTTISKQRGYSAFIVGLIFMLQPIPGMLIRPIVGAVTDKYKCRRSVFIASSIITFLLVCLLSIIPGTTAKEEMNDLDAIKSPLFWMFFITIALINTDGTVKSVLEDTICMDLLGKKKILFFY
;
A
#
# COMPACT_ATOMS: atom_id res chain seq x y z
N MET A 1 33.45 -22.33 -16.23
CA MET A 1 33.02 -21.58 -15.01
C MET A 1 31.78 -20.79 -15.38
N PRO A 2 30.57 -21.08 -14.85
CA PRO A 2 29.40 -20.36 -15.30
C PRO A 2 29.46 -18.95 -14.72
N TYR A 3 29.61 -17.96 -15.59
CA TYR A 3 29.46 -16.55 -15.22
C TYR A 3 28.06 -16.36 -14.62
N PHE A 4 28.00 -16.04 -13.33
CA PHE A 4 26.78 -15.65 -12.64
C PHE A 4 26.32 -14.30 -13.23
N GLN A 5 25.65 -14.33 -14.38
CA GLN A 5 25.14 -13.13 -15.04
C GLN A 5 23.94 -12.59 -14.25
N VAL A 6 24.23 -11.83 -13.20
CA VAL A 6 23.24 -11.15 -12.38
C VAL A 6 22.54 -10.10 -13.23
N ASN A 7 21.28 -10.36 -13.56
CA ASN A 7 20.47 -9.39 -14.25
C ASN A 7 20.10 -8.27 -13.28
N ARG A 8 20.87 -7.17 -13.29
CA ARG A 8 20.70 -6.02 -12.38
C ARG A 8 19.27 -5.45 -12.37
N LYS A 9 18.54 -5.53 -13.50
CA LYS A 9 17.13 -5.11 -13.57
C LYS A 9 16.21 -5.99 -12.71
N LEU A 10 16.42 -7.30 -12.73
CA LEU A 10 15.66 -8.24 -11.92
C LEU A 10 16.07 -8.17 -10.44
N LEU A 11 17.35 -7.92 -10.17
CA LEU A 11 17.86 -7.76 -8.80
C LEU A 11 17.28 -6.49 -8.14
N LEU A 12 17.24 -5.37 -8.85
CA LEU A 12 16.61 -4.14 -8.36
C LEU A 12 15.12 -4.34 -8.01
N MET A 13 14.38 -5.04 -8.88
CA MET A 13 12.97 -5.38 -8.63
C MET A 13 12.80 -6.24 -7.37
N LYS A 14 13.65 -7.26 -7.18
CA LYS A 14 13.63 -8.12 -5.99
C LYS A 14 13.94 -7.36 -4.70
N ILE A 15 14.92 -6.45 -4.74
CA ILE A 15 15.28 -5.60 -3.60
C ILE A 15 14.09 -4.71 -3.23
N HIS A 16 13.45 -4.08 -4.23
CA HIS A 16 12.27 -3.26 -3.98
C HIS A 16 11.14 -4.08 -3.36
N TYR A 17 10.87 -5.28 -3.87
CA TYR A 17 9.85 -6.19 -3.32
C TYR A 17 10.14 -6.56 -1.86
N PHE A 18 11.41 -6.88 -1.56
CA PHE A 18 11.85 -7.20 -0.20
C PHE A 18 11.67 -6.02 0.77
N LEU A 19 12.11 -4.82 0.37
CA LEU A 19 11.98 -3.61 1.20
C LEU A 19 10.53 -3.14 1.33
N GLY A 20 9.76 -3.17 0.23
CA GLY A 20 8.37 -2.73 0.19
C GLY A 20 7.47 -3.62 1.04
N ILE A 21 7.50 -4.93 0.82
CA ILE A 21 6.71 -5.88 1.59
C ILE A 21 7.24 -6.01 3.02
N GLY A 22 8.56 -6.01 3.20
CA GLY A 22 9.19 -6.05 4.51
C GLY A 22 8.81 -4.85 5.39
N GLY A 23 8.65 -3.67 4.80
CA GLY A 23 8.16 -2.48 5.51
C GLY A 23 6.65 -2.50 5.76
N TYR A 24 5.86 -2.98 4.79
CA TYR A 24 4.41 -3.00 4.91
C TYR A 24 3.86 -4.08 5.86
N ALA A 25 4.52 -5.24 5.92
CA ALA A 25 4.13 -6.39 6.74
C ALA A 25 3.93 -6.07 8.23
N PRO A 26 4.87 -5.38 8.92
CA PRO A 26 4.64 -4.95 10.29
C PRO A 26 3.67 -3.75 10.36
N PHE A 27 3.66 -2.87 9.36
CA PHE A 27 2.84 -1.67 9.38
C PHE A 27 1.33 -1.96 9.47
N SER A 28 0.85 -2.96 8.71
CA SER A 28 -0.57 -3.33 8.67
C SER A 28 -1.16 -3.71 10.05
N PRO A 29 -0.57 -4.64 10.84
CA PRO A 29 -1.09 -4.97 12.17
C PRO A 29 -0.90 -3.84 13.19
N PHE A 30 0.20 -3.08 13.13
CA PHE A 30 0.42 -1.95 14.04
C PHE A 30 -0.63 -0.85 13.88
N LEU A 31 -1.23 -0.72 12.69
CA LEU A 31 -2.29 0.25 12.42
C LEU A 31 -3.50 0.08 13.36
N THR A 32 -3.87 -1.16 13.69
CA THR A 32 -4.94 -1.45 14.67
C THR A 32 -4.58 -0.96 16.07
N THR A 33 -3.30 -1.08 16.44
CA THR A 33 -2.78 -0.64 17.75
C THR A 33 -2.71 0.89 17.81
N ILE A 34 -2.30 1.55 16.73
CA ILE A 34 -2.29 3.02 16.61
C ILE A 34 -3.72 3.57 16.77
N SER A 35 -4.71 2.92 16.15
CA SER A 35 -6.13 3.30 16.29
C SER A 35 -6.62 3.16 17.73
N LYS A 36 -6.25 2.07 18.42
CA LYS A 36 -6.58 1.89 19.85
C LYS A 36 -5.90 2.93 20.74
N GLN A 37 -4.62 3.23 20.48
CA GLN A 37 -3.88 4.25 21.23
C GLN A 37 -4.48 5.66 21.06
N ARG A 38 -5.19 5.91 19.95
CA ARG A 38 -5.93 7.15 19.68
C ARG A 38 -7.25 7.26 20.46
N GLY A 39 -7.65 6.23 21.21
CA GLY A 39 -8.90 6.21 21.99
C GLY A 39 -10.12 5.71 21.22
N TYR A 40 -9.94 5.11 20.04
CA TYR A 40 -11.05 4.52 19.29
C TYR A 40 -11.42 3.14 19.83
N SER A 41 -12.72 2.91 20.02
CA SER A 41 -13.27 1.61 20.39
C SER A 41 -12.89 0.51 19.40
N ALA A 42 -12.64 -0.69 19.91
CA ALA A 42 -12.30 -1.86 19.09
C ALA A 42 -13.40 -2.19 18.06
N PHE A 43 -14.66 -1.87 18.37
CA PHE A 43 -15.79 -2.08 17.47
C PHE A 43 -15.70 -1.21 16.21
N ILE A 44 -15.51 0.11 16.38
CA ILE A 44 -15.34 1.06 15.26
C ILE A 44 -14.11 0.70 14.43
N VAL A 45 -13.00 0.38 15.09
CA VAL A 45 -11.78 -0.02 14.40
C VAL A 45 -12.04 -1.27 13.55
N GLY A 46 -12.74 -2.27 14.08
CA GLY A 46 -13.15 -3.46 13.32
C GLY A 46 -13.99 -3.12 12.09
N LEU A 47 -14.97 -2.23 12.22
CA LEU A 47 -15.83 -1.79 11.10
C LEU A 47 -15.03 -1.07 10.00
N ILE A 48 -14.07 -0.22 10.37
CA ILE A 48 -13.17 0.47 9.45
C ILE A 48 -12.38 -0.53 8.59
N PHE A 49 -11.73 -1.50 9.23
CA PHE A 49 -10.93 -2.50 8.54
C PHE A 49 -11.80 -3.44 7.69
N MET A 50 -13.05 -3.67 8.07
CA MET A 50 -14.02 -4.44 7.28
C MET A 50 -14.47 -3.71 6.01
N LEU A 51 -14.62 -2.38 6.05
CA LEU A 51 -15.02 -1.56 4.90
C LEU A 51 -13.87 -1.29 3.92
N GLN A 52 -12.65 -1.29 4.44
CA GLN A 52 -11.42 -1.01 3.68
C GLN A 52 -11.15 -1.84 2.42
N PRO A 53 -11.44 -3.16 2.35
CA PRO A 53 -11.18 -3.95 1.14
C PRO A 53 -12.09 -3.60 -0.06
N ILE A 54 -13.26 -3.00 0.16
CA ILE A 54 -14.24 -2.68 -0.89
C ILE A 54 -13.63 -1.76 -1.98
N PRO A 55 -13.06 -0.58 -1.64
CA PRO A 55 -12.42 0.27 -2.64
C PRO A 55 -11.18 -0.39 -3.28
N GLY A 56 -10.39 -1.14 -2.49
CA GLY A 56 -9.22 -1.86 -3.01
C GLY A 56 -9.58 -2.89 -4.08
N MET A 57 -10.73 -3.56 -3.93
CA MET A 57 -11.22 -4.55 -4.90
C MET A 57 -11.57 -3.93 -6.25
N LEU A 58 -12.15 -2.72 -6.26
CA LEU A 58 -12.51 -2.00 -7.49
C LEU A 58 -11.31 -1.34 -8.18
N ILE A 59 -10.33 -0.88 -7.40
CA ILE A 59 -9.20 -0.12 -7.93
C ILE A 59 -8.22 -1.03 -8.71
N ARG A 60 -8.08 -2.29 -8.29
CA ARG A 60 -7.25 -3.30 -8.98
C ARG A 60 -7.54 -3.42 -10.48
N PRO A 61 -8.78 -3.74 -10.93
CA PRO A 61 -9.07 -3.87 -12.36
C PRO A 61 -8.96 -2.55 -13.12
N ILE A 62 -9.35 -1.43 -12.49
CA ILE A 62 -9.29 -0.09 -13.12
C ILE A 62 -7.83 0.26 -13.44
N VAL A 63 -6.95 0.14 -12.45
CA VAL A 63 -5.54 0.48 -12.58
C VAL A 63 -4.84 -0.48 -13.55
N GLY A 64 -5.15 -1.78 -13.49
CA GLY A 64 -4.65 -2.75 -14.47
C GLY A 64 -5.02 -2.33 -15.90
N ALA A 65 -6.29 -2.07 -16.16
CA ALA A 65 -6.78 -1.67 -17.49
C ALA A 65 -6.17 -0.33 -17.96
N VAL A 66 -6.08 0.67 -17.08
CA VAL A 66 -5.50 1.98 -17.40
C VAL A 66 -4.01 1.85 -17.72
N THR A 67 -3.24 1.20 -16.84
CA THR A 67 -1.78 1.11 -16.99
C THR A 67 -1.36 0.28 -18.19
N ASP A 68 -2.19 -0.69 -18.60
CA ASP A 68 -2.01 -1.47 -19.81
C ASP A 68 -2.31 -0.65 -21.08
N LYS A 69 -3.38 0.15 -21.07
CA LYS A 69 -3.75 1.00 -22.21
C LYS A 69 -2.67 2.06 -22.50
N TYR A 70 -2.15 2.71 -21.46
CA TYR A 70 -1.18 3.80 -21.62
C TYR A 70 0.29 3.34 -21.66
N LYS A 71 0.59 2.06 -21.39
CA LYS A 71 1.96 1.50 -21.30
C LYS A 71 2.88 2.25 -20.32
N CYS A 72 2.32 3.05 -19.41
CA CYS A 72 3.05 3.91 -18.47
C CYS A 72 3.36 3.24 -17.12
N ARG A 73 3.44 1.89 -17.08
CA ARG A 73 3.54 1.09 -15.84
C ARG A 73 4.66 1.56 -14.89
N ARG A 74 5.85 1.88 -15.43
CA ARG A 74 7.01 2.33 -14.62
C ARG A 74 6.80 3.71 -13.99
N SER A 75 6.20 4.64 -14.73
CA SER A 75 5.98 6.01 -14.23
C SER A 75 4.94 6.01 -13.12
N VAL A 76 3.84 5.28 -13.31
CA VAL A 76 2.78 5.14 -12.30
C VAL A 76 3.31 4.47 -11.03
N PHE A 77 4.22 3.50 -11.16
CA PHE A 77 4.85 2.83 -10.02
C PHE A 77 5.74 3.75 -9.18
N ILE A 78 6.53 4.61 -9.84
CA ILE A 78 7.37 5.59 -9.14
C ILE A 78 6.48 6.65 -8.49
N ALA A 79 5.44 7.13 -9.18
CA ALA A 79 4.49 8.09 -8.65
C ALA A 79 3.75 7.55 -7.41
N SER A 80 3.23 6.33 -7.46
CA SER A 80 2.56 5.71 -6.30
C SER A 80 3.53 5.50 -5.13
N SER A 81 4.82 5.24 -5.41
CA SER A 81 5.85 5.16 -4.36
C SER A 81 6.04 6.48 -3.62
N ILE A 82 6.08 7.59 -4.36
CA ILE A 82 6.19 8.94 -3.79
C ILE A 82 4.91 9.31 -3.03
N ILE A 83 3.73 9.02 -3.58
CA ILE A 83 2.45 9.31 -2.93
C ILE A 83 2.34 8.58 -1.59
N THR A 84 2.68 7.29 -1.53
CA THR A 84 2.67 6.56 -0.25
C THR A 84 3.64 7.15 0.76
N PHE A 85 4.83 7.59 0.33
CA PHE A 85 5.78 8.26 1.24
C PHE A 85 5.17 9.54 1.82
N LEU A 86 4.53 10.37 0.99
CA LEU A 86 3.83 11.57 1.43
C LEU A 86 2.67 11.24 2.40
N LEU A 87 1.90 10.19 2.13
CA LEU A 87 0.80 9.76 3.00
C LEU A 87 1.29 9.25 4.37
N VAL A 88 2.41 8.54 4.42
CA VAL A 88 3.02 8.08 5.69
C VAL A 88 3.57 9.27 6.49
N CYS A 89 4.18 10.25 5.82
CA CYS A 89 4.59 11.50 6.46
C CYS A 89 3.37 12.25 7.01
N LEU A 90 2.29 12.34 6.23
CA LEU A 90 1.03 12.94 6.67
C LEU A 90 0.48 12.24 7.92
N LEU A 91 0.48 10.91 7.93
CA LEU A 91 0.04 10.10 9.08
C LEU A 91 0.84 10.43 10.36
N SER A 92 2.13 10.72 10.23
CA SER A 92 3.01 11.07 11.35
C SER A 92 2.73 12.47 11.90
N ILE A 93 2.21 13.38 11.08
CA ILE A 93 1.83 14.76 11.47
C ILE A 93 0.48 14.78 12.19
N ILE A 94 -0.40 13.79 11.94
CA ILE A 94 -1.72 13.74 12.60
C ILE A 94 -1.51 13.49 14.10
N PRO A 95 -1.87 14.45 14.98
CA PRO A 95 -1.64 14.32 16.41
C PRO A 95 -2.32 13.06 16.95
N GLY A 96 -1.54 12.23 17.65
CA GLY A 96 -2.03 11.08 18.37
C GLY A 96 -2.43 11.51 19.77
N THR A 97 -3.74 11.59 20.04
CA THR A 97 -4.21 11.70 21.41
C THR A 97 -3.96 10.34 22.08
N THR A 98 -3.06 10.24 23.05
CA THR A 98 -2.95 9.04 23.89
C THR A 98 -4.10 9.05 24.88
N ALA A 99 -5.29 8.64 24.45
CA ALA A 99 -6.45 8.65 25.31
C ALA A 99 -6.29 7.54 26.37
N LYS A 100 -6.31 7.91 27.65
CA LYS A 100 -6.37 6.95 28.76
C LYS A 100 -7.79 6.39 28.96
N GLU A 101 -8.78 7.00 28.33
CA GLU A 101 -10.19 6.62 28.37
C GLU A 101 -10.70 6.41 26.94
N GLU A 102 -11.52 5.38 26.74
CA GLU A 102 -12.17 5.10 25.46
C GLU A 102 -13.16 6.23 25.12
N MET A 103 -13.08 6.78 23.92
CA MET A 103 -13.98 7.83 23.47
C MET A 103 -15.31 7.22 23.04
N ASN A 104 -16.43 7.85 23.40
CA ASN A 104 -17.75 7.43 22.95
C ASN A 104 -17.81 7.30 21.42
N ASP A 105 -18.42 6.22 20.95
CA ASP A 105 -18.49 5.87 19.52
C ASP A 105 -19.10 6.99 18.66
N LEU A 106 -20.13 7.66 19.16
CA LEU A 106 -20.82 8.75 18.46
C LEU A 106 -19.91 9.98 18.29
N ASP A 107 -19.15 10.31 19.34
CA ASP A 107 -18.24 11.46 19.35
C ASP A 107 -17.02 11.20 18.46
N ALA A 108 -16.56 9.95 18.38
CA ALA A 108 -15.53 9.51 17.45
C ALA A 108 -15.92 9.74 15.99
N ILE A 109 -17.12 9.29 15.59
CA ILE A 109 -17.59 9.37 14.20
C ILE A 109 -17.87 10.83 13.79
N LYS A 110 -18.32 11.68 14.72
CA LYS A 110 -18.57 13.10 14.46
C LYS A 110 -17.28 13.90 14.29
N SER A 111 -16.16 13.42 14.84
CA SER A 111 -14.89 14.15 14.79
C SER A 111 -14.32 14.20 13.37
N PRO A 112 -13.88 15.38 12.86
CA PRO A 112 -13.25 15.49 11.55
C PRO A 112 -11.88 14.79 11.49
N LEU A 113 -11.20 14.68 12.64
CA LEU A 113 -9.91 13.99 12.79
C LEU A 113 -10.01 12.50 12.45
N PHE A 114 -11.12 11.87 12.86
CA PHE A 114 -11.40 10.46 12.55
C PHE A 114 -11.46 10.22 11.05
N TRP A 115 -12.19 11.05 10.32
CA TRP A 115 -12.32 10.94 8.85
C TRP A 115 -11.00 11.20 8.13
N MET A 116 -10.20 12.17 8.57
CA MET A 116 -8.87 12.40 7.99
C MET A 116 -7.93 11.20 8.18
N PHE A 117 -7.94 10.61 9.37
CA PHE A 117 -7.16 9.41 9.66
C PHE A 117 -7.65 8.21 8.84
N PHE A 118 -8.97 7.99 8.79
CA PHE A 118 -9.59 6.92 8.00
C PHE A 118 -9.28 7.05 6.50
N ILE A 119 -9.43 8.25 5.92
CA ILE A 119 -9.12 8.52 4.51
C ILE A 119 -7.63 8.29 4.23
N THR A 120 -6.75 8.76 5.12
CA THR A 120 -5.29 8.55 4.95
C THR A 120 -4.95 7.07 4.96
N ILE A 121 -5.54 6.29 5.87
CA ILE A 121 -5.37 4.84 5.95
C ILE A 121 -5.94 4.14 4.70
N ALA A 122 -7.13 4.55 4.25
CA ALA A 122 -7.76 4.01 3.05
C ALA A 122 -6.90 4.27 1.81
N LEU A 123 -6.33 5.48 1.68
CA LEU A 123 -5.41 5.85 0.60
C LEU A 123 -4.12 5.02 0.63
N ILE A 124 -3.49 4.85 1.81
CA ILE A 124 -2.27 4.03 1.94
C ILE A 124 -2.52 2.58 1.50
N ASN A 125 -3.64 1.99 1.93
CA ASN A 125 -3.99 0.61 1.56
C ASN A 125 -4.35 0.48 0.08
N THR A 126 -5.04 1.48 -0.45
CA THR A 126 -5.35 1.58 -1.88
C THR A 126 -4.09 1.66 -2.73
N ASP A 127 -3.16 2.55 -2.38
CA ASP A 127 -1.85 2.65 -3.02
C ASP A 127 -1.06 1.34 -2.93
N GLY A 128 -1.16 0.63 -1.80
CA GLY A 128 -0.61 -0.72 -1.64
C GLY A 128 -1.16 -1.69 -2.69
N THR A 129 -2.47 -1.68 -2.92
CA THR A 129 -3.08 -2.51 -3.96
C THR A 129 -2.64 -2.12 -5.37
N VAL A 130 -2.57 -0.81 -5.69
CA VAL A 130 -2.03 -0.28 -6.94
C VAL A 130 -0.61 -0.77 -7.20
N LYS A 131 0.27 -0.66 -6.18
CA LYS A 131 1.65 -1.12 -6.26
C LYS A 131 1.76 -2.61 -6.50
N SER A 132 1.00 -3.42 -5.76
CA SER A 132 1.02 -4.88 -5.94
C SER A 132 0.68 -5.30 -7.38
N VAL A 133 -0.34 -4.68 -7.99
CA VAL A 133 -0.74 -4.96 -9.37
C VAL A 133 0.36 -4.57 -10.36
N LEU A 134 0.97 -3.38 -10.17
CA LEU A 134 2.04 -2.91 -11.02
C LEU A 134 3.30 -3.77 -10.89
N GLU A 135 3.64 -4.21 -9.69
CA GLU A 135 4.77 -5.07 -9.42
C GLU A 135 4.62 -6.42 -10.11
N ASP A 136 3.48 -7.08 -9.95
CA ASP A 136 3.19 -8.36 -10.61
C ASP A 136 3.27 -8.22 -12.13
N THR A 137 2.69 -7.14 -12.67
CA THR A 137 2.68 -6.89 -14.11
C THR A 137 4.08 -6.59 -14.67
N ILE A 138 4.90 -5.81 -13.95
CA ILE A 138 6.29 -5.52 -14.34
C ILE A 138 7.15 -6.78 -14.21
N CYS A 139 6.95 -7.58 -13.17
CA CYS A 139 7.65 -8.85 -12.96
C CYS A 139 7.36 -9.82 -14.12
N MET A 140 6.08 -9.95 -14.50
CA MET A 140 5.67 -10.80 -15.63
C MET A 140 6.23 -10.30 -16.96
N ASP A 141 6.28 -8.99 -17.20
CA ASP A 141 6.93 -8.42 -18.41
C ASP A 141 8.45 -8.71 -18.44
N LEU A 142 9.12 -8.59 -17.29
CA LEU A 142 10.56 -8.89 -17.16
C LEU A 142 10.87 -10.38 -17.35
N LEU A 143 10.00 -11.27 -16.88
CA LEU A 143 10.13 -12.72 -17.06
C LEU A 143 9.80 -13.14 -18.49
N GLY A 144 8.76 -12.56 -19.11
CA GLY A 144 8.38 -12.82 -20.51
C GLY A 144 9.51 -12.52 -21.49
N LYS A 145 10.22 -11.41 -21.29
CA LYS A 145 11.40 -11.04 -22.10
C LYS A 145 12.57 -12.02 -21.98
N LYS A 146 12.71 -12.71 -20.84
CA LYS A 146 13.77 -13.72 -20.64
C LYS A 146 13.45 -15.08 -21.23
N LYS A 147 12.17 -15.49 -21.33
CA LYS A 147 11.80 -16.76 -22.01
C LYS A 147 12.26 -16.78 -23.47
N ILE A 148 12.27 -15.63 -24.14
CA ILE A 148 12.75 -15.49 -25.52
C ILE A 148 14.28 -15.65 -25.62
N LEU A 149 15.03 -15.28 -24.57
CA LEU A 149 16.50 -15.37 -24.55
C LEU A 149 17.05 -16.75 -24.14
N PHE A 150 16.19 -17.66 -23.66
CA PHE A 150 16.55 -19.04 -23.32
C PHE A 150 16.30 -20.03 -24.47
N PHE A 151 15.67 -19.57 -25.56
CA PHE A 151 15.32 -20.37 -26.73
C PHE A 151 16.21 -20.07 -27.95
N TYR A 152 17.30 -19.34 -27.77
CA TYR A 152 18.34 -19.10 -28.77
C TYR A 152 19.71 -19.28 -28.13
#